data_AF-A0A8H4UY09-F1
#
_entry.id   AF-A0A8H4UY09-F1
#
_cell.length_a   1.000
_cell.length_b   1.000
_cell.length_c   1.000
_cell.angle_alpha   90.00
_cell.angle_beta   90.00
_cell.angle_gamma   90.00
#
_symmetry.space_group_name_H-M   'P 1'
#
loop_
_entity.id
_entity.type
_entity.pdbx_description
1 polymer ?
#
loop_
_entity_poly.entity_id
_entity_poly.type
_entity_poly.pdbx_seq_one_letter_code
_entity_poly.pdbx_strand_id
1 'polypeptide(L)'
;LVFHFLRFRAMDNADDGMMVDGRPSAAAALNYKLPVLWHQSLLVFAQRYRNDITEDQREALLDLLLVRGHKEIGPEVRRELLAGRGRGVVVPSEESAAAAAAGDDTMDVEM
;
A
#
# COMPACT_ATOMS: atom_id res chain seq x y z
N LEU A 1 0.43 -12.68 -2.88
CA LEU A 1 1.06 -11.63 -3.71
C LEU A 1 1.73 -10.54 -2.87
N VAL A 2 1.12 -10.04 -1.80
CA VAL A 2 1.73 -9.00 -0.92
C VAL A 2 3.17 -9.34 -0.49
N PHE A 3 3.39 -10.53 0.07
CA PHE A 3 4.74 -10.97 0.51
C PHE A 3 5.78 -10.94 -0.62
N HIS A 4 5.37 -11.25 -1.86
CA HIS A 4 6.28 -11.19 -3.01
C HIS A 4 6.79 -9.77 -3.27
N PHE A 5 5.97 -8.74 -3.07
CA PHE A 5 6.40 -7.35 -3.21
C PHE A 5 7.26 -6.91 -2.00
N LEU A 6 6.86 -7.29 -0.78
CA LEU A 6 7.57 -6.89 0.44
C LEU A 6 8.98 -7.46 0.56
N ARG A 7 9.29 -8.61 -0.07
CA ARG A 7 10.66 -9.16 -0.10
C ARG A 7 11.67 -8.18 -0.70
N PHE A 8 11.23 -7.26 -1.56
CA PHE A 8 12.09 -6.26 -2.19
C PHE A 8 12.40 -5.07 -1.27
N ARG A 9 11.68 -4.91 -0.15
CA ARG A 9 11.97 -3.90 0.88
C ARG A 9 13.29 -4.20 1.61
N ALA A 10 13.54 -5.47 1.92
CA ALA A 10 14.71 -5.92 2.69
C ALA A 10 16.03 -5.83 1.90
N MET A 11 15.97 -5.65 0.58
CA MET A 11 17.15 -5.67 -0.29
C MET A 11 17.97 -4.38 -0.20
N ASP A 12 17.42 -3.32 0.41
CA ASP A 12 18.09 -2.05 0.64
C ASP A 12 19.05 -2.07 1.85
N ASN A 13 18.74 -2.87 2.87
CA ASN A 13 19.52 -2.94 4.12
C ASN A 13 20.70 -3.93 4.06
N ALA A 14 20.87 -4.64 2.94
CA ALA A 14 21.93 -5.63 2.75
C ALA A 14 23.20 -5.04 2.11
N ASP A 15 23.31 -3.71 2.05
CA ASP A 15 24.44 -3.01 1.42
C ASP A 15 25.72 -3.02 2.27
N ASP A 16 25.65 -3.38 3.57
CA ASP A 16 26.82 -3.34 4.47
C ASP A 16 27.46 -4.71 4.75
N GLY A 17 27.81 -5.47 3.70
CA GLY A 17 28.95 -6.41 3.82
C GLY A 17 28.72 -7.91 3.58
N MET A 18 28.05 -8.32 2.49
CA MET A 18 28.03 -9.74 2.09
C MET A 18 28.57 -9.96 0.67
N MET A 19 29.90 -9.98 0.55
CA MET A 19 30.61 -10.50 -0.63
C MET A 19 30.84 -12.00 -0.42
N VAL A 20 30.19 -12.85 -1.23
CA VAL A 20 30.56 -14.28 -1.34
C VAL A 20 31.43 -14.41 -2.59
N ASP A 21 32.70 -14.77 -2.41
CA ASP A 21 33.67 -15.04 -3.50
C ASP A 21 33.85 -13.91 -4.53
N GLY A 22 33.70 -12.65 -4.11
CA GLY A 22 33.92 -11.49 -4.99
C GLY A 22 32.91 -11.35 -6.14
N ARG A 23 31.82 -12.12 -6.12
CA ARG A 23 30.69 -11.98 -7.03
C ARG A 23 29.46 -11.47 -6.27
N PRO A 24 28.68 -10.55 -6.86
CA PRO A 24 27.40 -10.19 -6.26
C PRO A 24 26.56 -11.47 -6.17
N SER A 25 26.10 -11.80 -4.97
CA SER A 25 25.07 -12.83 -4.78
C SER A 25 23.89 -12.53 -5.73
N ALA A 26 23.16 -13.56 -6.18
CA ALA A 26 21.93 -13.34 -6.95
C ALA A 26 20.94 -12.40 -6.22
N ALA A 27 21.04 -12.32 -4.89
CA ALA A 27 20.33 -11.34 -4.06
C ALA A 27 20.87 -9.90 -4.19
N ALA A 28 22.18 -9.71 -4.34
CA ALA A 28 22.81 -8.40 -4.58
C ALA A 28 22.54 -7.87 -6.01
N ALA A 29 22.31 -8.74 -6.99
CA ALA A 29 21.92 -8.33 -8.34
C ALA A 29 20.53 -7.65 -8.42
N LEU A 30 19.69 -7.82 -7.41
CA LEU A 30 18.40 -7.13 -7.29
C LEU A 30 18.50 -5.75 -6.60
N ASN A 31 19.71 -5.31 -6.23
CA ASN A 31 19.95 -3.94 -5.77
C ASN A 31 19.94 -2.92 -6.93
N TYR A 32 19.81 -3.39 -8.18
CA TYR A 32 19.45 -2.57 -9.33
C TYR A 32 18.03 -2.03 -9.17
N LYS A 33 17.84 -0.75 -9.53
CA LYS A 33 16.52 -0.11 -9.69
C LYS A 33 15.54 -1.10 -10.32
N LEU A 34 14.39 -1.31 -9.67
CA LEU A 34 13.41 -2.29 -10.12
C LEU A 34 12.92 -1.93 -11.53
N PRO A 35 12.74 -2.92 -12.43
CA PRO A 35 12.32 -2.66 -13.79
C PRO A 35 10.89 -2.10 -13.82
N VAL A 36 10.56 -1.31 -14.85
CA VAL A 36 9.23 -0.70 -15.01
C VAL A 36 8.09 -1.72 -14.96
N LEU A 37 8.31 -2.93 -15.50
CA LEU A 37 7.34 -4.03 -15.48
C LEU A 37 6.97 -4.47 -14.05
N TRP A 38 7.91 -4.39 -13.12
CA TRP A 38 7.64 -4.70 -11.71
C TRP A 38 6.69 -3.67 -11.10
N HIS A 39 6.93 -2.37 -11.35
CA HIS A 39 6.05 -1.30 -10.89
C HIS A 39 4.67 -1.36 -11.53
N GLN A 40 4.60 -1.68 -12.83
CA GLN A 40 3.33 -1.89 -13.53
C GLN A 40 2.54 -3.07 -12.94
N SER A 41 3.23 -4.16 -12.60
CA SER A 41 2.60 -5.32 -11.94
C SER A 41 2.07 -4.95 -10.55
N LEU A 42 2.81 -4.14 -9.79
CA LEU A 42 2.35 -3.61 -8.49
C LEU A 42 1.13 -2.69 -8.65
N LEU A 43 1.09 -1.86 -9.70
CA LEU A 43 -0.05 -1.01 -10.00
C LEU A 43 -1.31 -1.82 -10.31
N VAL A 44 -1.22 -2.80 -11.20
CA VAL A 44 -2.36 -3.68 -11.53
C VAL A 44 -2.84 -4.43 -10.28
N PHE A 45 -1.91 -4.88 -9.43
CA PHE A 45 -2.25 -5.48 -8.14
C PHE A 45 -3.05 -4.51 -7.26
N ALA A 46 -2.61 -3.26 -7.09
CA ALA A 46 -3.33 -2.26 -6.30
C ALA A 46 -4.71 -1.96 -6.91
N GLN A 47 -4.81 -1.80 -8.23
CA GLN A 47 -6.08 -1.53 -8.91
C GLN A 47 -7.11 -2.65 -8.74
N ARG A 48 -6.68 -3.91 -8.69
CA ARG A 48 -7.59 -5.06 -8.68
C ARG A 48 -7.89 -5.61 -7.28
N TYR A 49 -6.94 -5.47 -6.35
CA TYR A 49 -6.96 -6.15 -5.04
C TYR A 49 -6.82 -5.21 -3.84
N ARG A 50 -6.93 -3.88 -4.01
CA ARG A 50 -6.86 -2.90 -2.89
C ARG A 50 -7.86 -3.13 -1.75
N ASN A 51 -8.95 -3.85 -1.99
CA ASN A 51 -9.99 -4.19 -1.02
C ASN A 51 -9.81 -5.59 -0.40
N ASP A 52 -8.90 -6.40 -0.94
CA ASP A 52 -8.67 -7.80 -0.53
C ASP A 52 -7.46 -7.96 0.40
N ILE A 53 -6.85 -6.84 0.82
CA ILE A 53 -5.67 -6.79 1.70
C ILE A 53 -6.03 -6.21 3.07
N THR A 54 -5.26 -6.60 4.10
CA THR A 54 -5.39 -6.03 5.44
C THR A 54 -4.74 -4.65 5.52
N GLU A 55 -5.05 -3.88 6.56
CA GLU A 55 -4.47 -2.53 6.72
C GLU A 55 -2.96 -2.59 6.95
N ASP A 56 -2.47 -3.51 7.80
CA ASP A 56 -1.02 -3.73 8.00
C ASP A 56 -0.28 -4.07 6.69
N GLN A 57 -0.93 -4.83 5.80
CA GLN A 57 -0.37 -5.16 4.49
C GLN A 57 -0.32 -3.92 3.58
N ARG A 58 -1.33 -3.06 3.65
CA ARG A 58 -1.39 -1.79 2.92
C ARG A 58 -0.28 -0.85 3.38
N GLU A 59 -0.13 -0.67 4.69
CA GLU A 59 0.92 0.15 5.30
C GLU A 59 2.31 -0.34 4.87
N ALA A 60 2.57 -1.65 4.95
CA ALA A 60 3.84 -2.23 4.51
C ALA A 60 4.14 -1.99 3.01
N LEU A 61 3.10 -1.98 2.15
CA LEU A 61 3.25 -1.66 0.73
C LEU A 61 3.48 -0.16 0.50
N LEU A 62 2.90 0.71 1.32
CA LEU A 62 3.19 2.15 1.28
C LEU A 62 4.63 2.43 1.70
N ASP A 63 5.14 1.77 2.74
CA ASP A 63 6.55 1.85 3.13
C ASP A 63 7.48 1.39 2.00
N LEU A 64 7.10 0.32 1.29
CA LEU A 64 7.87 -0.16 0.13
C LEU A 64 7.96 0.91 -0.97
N LEU A 65 6.90 1.70 -1.20
CA LEU A 65 6.92 2.79 -2.18
C LEU A 65 7.83 3.95 -1.75
N LEU A 66 8.07 4.15 -0.46
CA LEU A 66 9.00 5.18 0.02
C LEU A 66 10.46 4.84 -0.36
N VAL A 67 10.83 3.57 -0.28
CA VAL A 67 12.19 3.10 -0.57
C VAL A 67 12.39 2.82 -2.06
N ARG A 68 11.38 2.23 -2.72
CA ARG A 68 11.47 1.74 -4.11
C ARG A 68 10.36 2.32 -4.99
N GLY A 69 10.06 3.61 -4.87
CA GLY A 69 9.03 4.29 -5.67
C GLY A 69 9.49 4.64 -7.10
N HIS A 70 8.61 4.46 -8.09
CA HIS A 70 8.81 4.97 -9.45
C HIS A 70 8.21 6.37 -9.58
N LYS A 71 8.90 7.30 -10.27
CA LYS A 71 8.49 8.73 -10.39
C LYS A 71 7.04 8.91 -10.84
N GLU A 72 6.60 8.17 -11.85
CA GLU A 72 5.28 8.33 -12.45
C GLU A 72 4.25 7.30 -11.96
N ILE A 73 4.71 6.10 -11.60
CA ILE A 73 3.81 4.98 -11.26
C ILE A 73 3.57 4.94 -9.74
N GLY A 74 4.56 5.31 -8.94
CA GLY A 74 4.47 5.34 -7.47
C GLY A 74 3.28 6.16 -6.95
N PRO A 75 3.04 7.39 -7.45
CA PRO A 75 1.86 8.18 -7.06
C PRO A 75 0.54 7.47 -7.37
N GLU A 76 0.44 6.80 -8.51
CA GLU A 76 -0.75 6.05 -8.92
C GLU A 76 -0.98 4.84 -8.01
N VAL A 77 0.07 4.06 -7.71
CA VAL A 77 -0.02 2.93 -6.78
C VAL A 77 -0.46 3.42 -5.39
N ARG A 78 0.13 4.51 -4.89
CA ARG A 78 -0.25 5.10 -3.60
C ARG A 78 -1.72 5.51 -3.58
N ARG A 79 -2.22 6.16 -4.63
CA ARG A 79 -3.63 6.55 -4.74
C ARG A 79 -4.55 5.32 -4.70
N GLU A 80 -4.23 4.27 -5.46
CA GLU A 80 -5.03 3.04 -5.47
C GLU A 80 -5.03 2.33 -4.12
N LEU A 81 -3.88 2.27 -3.44
CA LEU A 81 -3.78 1.68 -2.11
C LEU A 81 -4.60 2.50 -1.09
N LEU A 82 -4.55 3.82 -1.11
CA LEU A 82 -5.33 4.67 -0.19
C LEU A 82 -6.83 4.69 -0.50
N ALA A 83 -7.21 4.48 -1.77
CA ALA A 83 -8.62 4.34 -2.17
C ALA A 83 -9.23 3.00 -1.76
N GLY A 84 -8.40 2.01 -1.41
CA GLY A 84 -8.86 0.71 -0.93
C GLY A 84 -9.29 0.75 0.52
N ARG A 85 -10.28 -0.08 0.87
CA ARG A 85 -10.69 -0.30 2.26
C ARG A 85 -10.10 -1.60 2.77
N GLY A 86 -9.76 -1.67 4.06
CA GLY A 86 -9.28 -2.91 4.66
C GLY A 86 -10.29 -4.04 4.50
N ARG A 87 -9.82 -5.27 4.23
CA ARG A 87 -10.67 -6.45 4.15
C ARG A 87 -11.51 -6.59 5.44
N GLY A 88 -12.83 -6.59 5.30
CA GLY A 88 -13.77 -6.71 6.43
C GLY A 88 -14.36 -5.40 6.95
N VAL A 89 -14.02 -4.25 6.34
CA VAL A 89 -14.72 -2.98 6.63
C VAL A 89 -16.11 -3.03 6.01
N VAL A 90 -17.13 -3.16 6.88
CA VAL A 90 -18.54 -3.08 6.51
C VAL A 90 -18.80 -1.70 5.93
N VAL A 91 -19.40 -1.64 4.74
CA VAL A 91 -19.87 -0.37 4.17
C VAL A 91 -21.04 0.09 5.04
N PRO A 92 -20.95 1.21 5.77
CA PRO A 92 -22.15 1.81 6.34
C PRO A 92 -23.07 2.10 5.15
N SER A 93 -24.27 1.52 5.13
CA SER A 93 -25.26 1.86 4.11
C SER A 93 -25.48 3.37 4.16
N GLU A 94 -25.79 4.00 3.03
CA GLU A 94 -26.06 5.44 2.94
C GLU A 94 -27.10 5.89 3.99
N GLU A 95 -28.00 4.98 4.36
CA GLU A 95 -29.00 5.12 5.42
C GLU A 95 -28.40 5.30 6.83
N SER A 96 -27.31 4.60 7.16
CA SER A 96 -26.64 4.72 8.46
C SER A 96 -25.79 5.99 8.60
N ALA A 97 -25.28 6.54 7.50
CA ALA A 97 -24.56 7.82 7.50
C ALA A 97 -25.52 9.02 7.64
N ALA A 98 -26.70 8.96 7.02
CA ALA A 98 -27.74 9.98 7.17
C ALA A 98 -28.36 9.98 8.58
N ALA A 99 -28.55 8.80 9.19
CA ALA A 99 -29.09 8.69 10.55
C ALA A 99 -28.19 9.33 11.63
N ALA A 100 -26.87 9.31 11.45
CA ALA A 100 -25.94 9.95 12.38
C ALA A 100 -25.97 11.50 12.31
N ALA A 101 -26.34 12.06 11.16
CA ALA A 101 -26.45 13.51 10.96
C ALA A 101 -27.82 14.07 11.39
N ALA A 102 -28.86 13.23 11.46
CA ALA A 102 -30.21 13.64 11.82
C ALA A 102 -30.50 13.67 13.34
N GLY A 103 -29.51 13.34 14.17
CA GLY A 103 -29.69 13.17 15.62
C GLY A 103 -29.45 14.41 16.49
N ASP A 104 -29.14 15.58 15.92
CA ASP A 104 -28.68 16.77 16.66
C ASP A 104 -29.44 18.05 16.27
N ASP A 105 -30.78 18.01 16.30
CA ASP A 105 -31.57 19.22 16.07
C ASP A 105 -32.96 19.16 16.76
N THR A 106 -32.98 19.27 18.09
CA THR A 106 -34.18 19.64 18.87
C THR A 106 -33.80 19.85 20.34
N MET A 107 -33.59 21.10 20.71
CA MET A 107 -33.99 21.67 22.00
C MET A 107 -34.17 23.19 21.81
N ASP A 108 -35.21 23.55 21.05
CA ASP A 108 -35.84 24.88 21.18
C ASP A 108 -36.41 24.99 22.59
N VAL A 109 -35.80 25.83 23.42
CA VAL A 109 -36.42 26.33 24.66
C VAL A 109 -36.42 27.85 24.58
N GLU A 110 -37.44 28.41 23.92
CA GLU A 110 -37.89 29.77 24.20
C GLU A 110 -38.67 29.76 25.52
N MET A 111 -38.17 30.49 26.53
CA MET A 111 -38.96 31.15 27.58
C MET A 111 -38.27 32.42 28.04
#